data_AF-A0A1F6A1A1-F1
#
_entry.id   AF-A0A1F6A1A1-F1
#
_cell.length_a   1.000
_cell.length_b   1.000
_cell.length_c   1.000
_cell.angle_alpha   90.00
_cell.angle_beta   90.00
_cell.angle_gamma   90.00
#
_symmetry.space_group_name_H-M   'P 1'
#
loop_
_entity.id
_entity.type
_entity.pdbx_description
1 polymer ?
#
loop_
_entity_poly.entity_id
_entity_poly.type
_entity_poly.pdbx_seq_one_letter_code
_entity_poly.pdbx_strand_id
1 'polypeptide(L)'
;MNPPTPTFKSICKIAGYSDEKINQLWLSVWSQSLKDFLDWIVLEAGLTPEQLTLLEKKYDEILNASEQKDLSGIIEDVLNETQRNIALQRFAQTFLDNLNSFYVKFREQLSFEQKQVVDAYLTTHHA
;
A
#
# COMPACT_ATOMS: atom_id res chain seq x y z
N MET A 1 8.77 4.93 -3.91
CA MET A 1 7.65 3.96 -3.97
C MET A 1 8.11 2.69 -4.66
N ASN A 2 7.74 1.52 -4.15
CA ASN A 2 7.96 0.26 -4.86
C ASN A 2 7.07 0.19 -6.11
N PRO A 3 7.56 -0.29 -7.27
CA PRO A 3 6.75 -0.43 -8.46
C PRO A 3 5.64 -1.48 -8.28
N PRO A 4 4.58 -1.47 -9.11
CA PRO A 4 3.56 -2.51 -9.10
C PRO A 4 4.18 -3.89 -9.28
N THR A 5 3.70 -4.88 -8.52
CA THR A 5 4.16 -6.25 -8.68
C THR A 5 3.78 -6.81 -10.06
N PRO A 6 4.53 -7.78 -10.60
CA PRO A 6 4.17 -8.44 -11.86
C PRO A 6 2.76 -8.99 -11.86
N THR A 7 2.34 -9.64 -10.76
CA THR A 7 0.98 -10.17 -10.58
C THR A 7 -0.07 -9.07 -10.65
N PHE A 8 0.11 -7.96 -9.92
CA PHE A 8 -0.82 -6.83 -9.95
C PHE A 8 -0.96 -6.27 -11.37
N LYS A 9 0.18 -6.08 -12.05
CA LYS A 9 0.22 -5.55 -13.41
C LYS A 9 -0.51 -6.47 -14.40
N SER A 10 -0.24 -7.78 -14.37
CA SER A 10 -0.87 -8.76 -15.24
C SER A 10 -2.38 -8.80 -15.08
N ILE A 11 -2.87 -8.83 -13.83
CA ILE A 11 -4.30 -8.85 -13.52
C ILE A 11 -4.99 -7.59 -14.06
N CYS A 12 -4.39 -6.41 -13.87
CA CYS A 12 -4.94 -5.18 -14.39
C CYS A 12 -4.89 -5.09 -15.93
N LYS A 13 -3.88 -5.70 -16.57
CA LYS A 13 -3.80 -5.79 -18.03
C LYS A 13 -4.91 -6.68 -18.61
N ILE A 14 -5.28 -7.77 -17.93
CA ILE A 14 -6.41 -8.63 -18.33
C ILE A 14 -7.73 -7.82 -18.32
N ALA A 15 -7.88 -6.86 -17.40
CA ALA A 15 -9.00 -5.93 -17.39
C ALA A 15 -8.94 -4.83 -18.47
N GLY A 16 -7.86 -4.77 -19.26
CA GLY A 16 -7.69 -3.80 -20.33
C GLY A 16 -7.14 -2.44 -19.89
N TYR A 17 -6.59 -2.32 -18.68
CA TYR A 17 -6.04 -1.04 -18.21
C TYR A 17 -4.69 -0.69 -18.86
N SER A 18 -4.52 0.59 -19.18
CA SER A 18 -3.24 1.14 -19.66
C SER A 18 -2.18 1.13 -18.54
N ASP A 19 -0.89 1.17 -18.89
CA ASP A 19 0.17 1.22 -17.87
C ASP A 19 0.05 2.44 -16.96
N GLU A 20 -0.38 3.58 -17.52
CA GLU A 20 -0.67 4.79 -16.75
C GLU A 20 -1.75 4.54 -15.69
N LYS A 21 -2.87 3.92 -16.09
CA LYS A 21 -3.95 3.63 -15.15
C LYS A 21 -3.52 2.62 -14.10
N ILE A 22 -2.71 1.62 -14.46
CA ILE A 22 -2.18 0.62 -13.53
C ILE A 22 -1.30 1.30 -12.47
N ASN A 23 -0.42 2.22 -12.89
CA ASN A 23 0.40 2.99 -11.96
C ASN A 23 -0.48 3.82 -11.01
N GLN A 24 -1.52 4.49 -11.52
CA GLN A 24 -2.47 5.23 -10.69
C GLN A 24 -3.20 4.36 -9.67
N LEU A 25 -3.63 3.16 -10.06
CA LEU A 25 -4.31 2.22 -9.15
C LEU A 25 -3.35 1.72 -8.07
N TRP A 26 -2.12 1.39 -8.44
CA TRP A 26 -1.08 0.99 -7.49
C TRP A 26 -0.76 2.10 -6.49
N LEU A 27 -0.60 3.33 -7.00
CA LEU A 27 -0.42 4.54 -6.19
C LEU A 27 -1.58 4.71 -5.20
N SER A 28 -2.82 4.51 -5.64
CA SER A 28 -4.00 4.59 -4.76
C SER A 28 -3.97 3.57 -3.63
N VAL A 29 -3.59 2.31 -3.89
CA VAL A 29 -3.47 1.27 -2.86
C VAL A 29 -2.36 1.64 -1.87
N TRP A 30 -1.22 2.10 -2.37
CA TRP A 30 -0.10 2.53 -1.54
C TRP A 30 -0.45 3.72 -0.64
N SER A 31 -1.05 4.77 -1.22
CA SER A 31 -1.46 5.97 -0.48
C SER A 31 -2.52 5.68 0.58
N GLN A 32 -3.49 4.80 0.30
CA GLN A 32 -4.47 4.39 1.32
C GLN A 32 -3.80 3.62 2.45
N SER A 33 -2.91 2.69 2.12
CA SER A 33 -2.18 1.89 3.12
C SER A 33 -1.28 2.73 4.01
N LEU A 34 -0.64 3.73 3.41
CA LEU A 34 0.10 4.74 4.14
C LEU A 34 -0.79 5.47 5.14
N LYS A 35 -1.91 6.01 4.66
CA LYS A 35 -2.84 6.75 5.52
C LYS A 35 -3.30 5.90 6.71
N ASP A 36 -3.80 4.69 6.45
CA ASP A 36 -4.32 3.80 7.49
C ASP A 36 -3.24 3.41 8.51
N PHE A 37 -1.99 3.21 8.04
CA PHE A 37 -0.86 2.94 8.91
C PHE A 37 -0.49 4.13 9.79
N LEU A 38 -0.52 5.35 9.25
CA LEU A 38 -0.21 6.55 10.02
C LEU A 38 -1.31 6.87 11.03
N ASP A 39 -2.58 6.69 10.66
CA ASP A 39 -3.69 6.80 11.59
C ASP A 39 -3.52 5.80 12.75
N TRP A 40 -3.11 4.56 12.45
CA TRP A 40 -2.82 3.56 13.46
C TRP A 40 -1.61 3.93 14.35
N ILE A 41 -0.49 4.35 13.77
CA ILE A 41 0.74 4.52 14.55
C ILE A 41 0.66 5.71 15.51
N VAL A 42 -0.12 6.76 15.16
CA VAL A 42 -0.41 7.89 16.04
C VAL A 42 -1.21 7.45 17.27
N LEU A 43 -2.14 6.50 17.10
CA LEU A 43 -3.05 6.06 18.15
C LEU A 43 -2.48 4.94 19.03
N GLU A 44 -1.75 4.00 18.44
CA GLU A 44 -1.52 2.68 19.04
C GLU A 44 -0.05 2.35 19.33
N ALA A 45 0.92 3.09 18.78
CA ALA A 45 2.34 2.71 18.88
C ALA A 45 3.05 3.17 20.17
N GLY A 46 2.31 3.76 21.12
CA GLY A 46 2.88 4.24 22.39
C GLY A 46 4.00 5.27 22.19
N LEU A 47 3.81 6.18 21.24
CA LEU A 47 4.78 7.22 20.88
C LEU A 47 4.89 8.26 21.99
N THR A 48 6.10 8.79 22.23
CA THR A 48 6.27 9.97 23.09
C THR A 48 5.69 11.22 22.42
N PRO A 49 5.36 12.29 23.18
CA PRO A 49 4.88 13.55 22.61
C PRO A 49 5.83 14.14 21.54
N GLU A 50 7.14 14.00 21.73
CA GLU A 50 8.14 14.44 20.75
C GLU A 50 8.11 13.59 19.47
N GLN A 51 7.96 12.27 19.60
CA GLN A 51 7.82 11.36 18.46
C GLN A 51 6.53 11.65 17.68
N LEU A 52 5.43 11.93 18.37
CA LEU A 52 4.16 12.34 17.75
C LEU A 52 4.33 13.63 16.95
N THR A 53 4.93 14.66 17.55
CA THR A 53 5.17 15.95 16.88
C THR A 53 6.04 15.78 15.62
N LEU A 54 7.07 14.94 15.70
CA LEU A 54 7.95 14.67 14.57
C LEU A 54 7.22 13.90 13.47
N LEU A 55 6.40 12.92 13.84
CA LEU A 55 5.62 12.12 12.90
C LEU A 55 4.55 12.96 12.18
N GLU A 56 3.81 13.80 12.89
CA GLU A 56 2.82 14.72 12.32
C GLU A 56 3.47 15.65 11.28
N LYS A 57 4.63 16.23 11.62
CA LYS A 57 5.39 17.06 10.68
C LYS A 57 5.80 16.30 9.43
N LYS A 58 6.32 15.07 9.59
CA LYS A 58 6.72 14.23 8.46
C LYS A 58 5.52 13.78 7.63
N TYR A 59 4.36 13.56 8.25
CA TYR A 59 3.12 13.25 7.56
C TYR A 59 2.65 14.40 6.67
N ASP A 60 2.64 15.63 7.21
CA ASP A 60 2.33 16.82 6.43
C ASP A 60 3.30 17.01 5.26
N GLU A 61 4.59 16.71 5.46
CA GLU A 61 5.58 16.72 4.37
C GLU A 61 5.27 15.68 3.28
N ILE A 62 4.81 14.48 3.63
CA ILE A 62 4.43 13.48 2.61
C ILE A 62 3.18 13.91 1.86
N LEU A 63 2.16 14.41 2.57
CA LEU A 63 0.90 14.84 1.96
C LEU A 63 1.09 16.02 1.01
N ASN A 64 2.03 16.92 1.32
CA ASN A 64 2.29 18.13 0.55
C ASN A 64 3.47 18.01 -0.43
N ALA A 65 4.25 16.93 -0.38
CA ALA A 65 5.30 16.71 -1.36
C ALA A 65 4.70 16.29 -2.71
N SER A 66 5.12 16.97 -3.78
CA SER A 66 4.84 16.55 -5.16
C SER A 66 5.49 15.20 -5.52
N GLU A 67 6.45 14.77 -4.71
CA GLU A 67 7.17 13.51 -4.83
C GLU A 67 6.85 12.61 -3.64
N GLN A 68 6.57 11.34 -3.91
CA GLN A 68 6.31 10.35 -2.88
C GLN A 68 7.60 10.03 -2.11
N LYS A 69 7.76 10.68 -0.95
CA LYS A 69 8.83 10.33 -0.01
C LYS A 69 8.66 8.90 0.50
N ASP A 70 9.78 8.23 0.72
CA ASP A 70 9.82 6.87 1.24
C ASP A 70 9.43 6.84 2.72
N LEU A 71 8.48 5.98 3.08
CA LEU A 71 8.04 5.80 4.47
C LEU A 71 9.13 5.25 5.37
N SER A 72 10.03 4.45 4.79
CA SER A 72 11.10 3.78 5.51
C SER A 72 11.90 4.79 6.33
N GLY A 73 12.29 5.93 5.73
CA GLY A 73 13.04 6.98 6.40
C GLY A 73 12.28 7.66 7.54
N ILE A 74 10.95 7.74 7.48
CA ILE A 74 10.13 8.33 8.54
C ILE A 74 10.02 7.38 9.73
N ILE A 75 9.78 6.09 9.45
CA ILE A 75 9.77 5.03 10.44
C ILE A 75 11.16 4.94 11.12
N GLU A 76 12.24 5.07 10.36
CA GLU A 76 13.62 5.01 10.87
C GLU A 76 14.01 6.19 11.76
N ASP A 77 13.60 7.41 11.38
CA ASP A 77 13.91 8.66 12.10
C ASP A 77 13.10 8.80 13.41
N VAL A 78 11.86 8.32 13.43
CA VAL A 78 10.91 8.57 14.53
C VAL A 78 10.93 7.44 15.56
N LEU A 79 11.09 6.20 15.13
CA LEU A 79 10.86 5.03 15.98
C LEU A 79 12.16 4.37 16.43
N ASN A 80 12.17 3.86 17.67
CA ASN A 80 13.24 2.98 18.13
C ASN A 80 13.15 1.60 17.47
N GLU A 81 14.18 0.77 17.61
CA GLU A 81 14.27 -0.53 16.93
C GLU A 81 13.07 -1.46 17.16
N THR A 82 12.60 -1.57 18.41
CA THR A 82 11.42 -2.38 18.74
C THR A 82 10.16 -1.84 18.06
N GLN A 83 9.95 -0.53 18.14
CA GLN A 83 8.82 0.15 17.49
C GLN A 83 8.89 0.01 15.96
N ARG A 84 10.09 0.06 15.36
CA ARG A 84 10.29 -0.12 13.91
C ARG A 84 9.85 -1.49 13.46
N ASN A 85 10.23 -2.56 14.16
CA ASN A 85 9.84 -3.91 13.78
C ASN A 85 8.31 -4.09 13.81
N ILE A 86 7.66 -3.58 14.86
CA ILE A 86 6.19 -3.61 14.98
C ILE A 86 5.55 -2.78 13.86
N ALA A 87 6.07 -1.57 13.61
CA ALA A 87 5.59 -0.67 12.58
C ALA A 87 5.71 -1.26 11.16
N LEU A 88 6.85 -1.90 10.85
CA LEU A 88 7.07 -2.55 9.55
C LEU A 88 6.12 -3.73 9.35
N GLN A 89 5.96 -4.59 10.37
CA GLN A 89 5.01 -5.70 10.31
C GLN A 89 3.57 -5.18 10.14
N ARG A 90 3.21 -4.13 10.87
CA ARG A 90 1.90 -3.52 10.77
C ARG A 90 1.64 -2.92 9.41
N PHE A 91 2.58 -2.14 8.88
CA PHE A 91 2.47 -1.55 7.55
C PHE A 91 2.34 -2.62 6.47
N ALA A 92 3.14 -3.70 6.55
CA ALA A 92 3.04 -4.82 5.62
C ALA A 92 1.64 -5.46 5.66
N GLN A 93 1.08 -5.68 6.85
CA GLN A 93 -0.27 -6.22 6.99
C GLN A 93 -1.33 -5.24 6.44
N THR A 94 -1.25 -3.95 6.80
CA THR A 94 -2.16 -2.91 6.29
C THR A 94 -2.12 -2.83 4.77
N PHE A 95 -0.93 -2.92 4.16
CA PHE A 95 -0.78 -2.94 2.72
C PHE A 95 -1.44 -4.18 2.09
N LEU A 96 -1.24 -5.37 2.67
CA LEU A 96 -1.87 -6.60 2.20
C LEU A 96 -3.40 -6.54 2.32
N ASP A 97 -3.94 -5.99 3.40
CA ASP A 97 -5.38 -5.85 3.61
C ASP A 97 -6.02 -4.90 2.58
N ASN A 98 -5.36 -3.78 2.29
CA ASN A 98 -5.80 -2.82 1.28
C ASN A 98 -5.65 -3.37 -0.15
N LEU A 99 -4.58 -4.12 -0.42
CA LEU A 99 -4.39 -4.81 -1.70
C LEU A 99 -5.47 -5.88 -1.91
N ASN A 100 -5.80 -6.66 -0.89
CA ASN A 100 -6.89 -7.64 -0.93
C ASN A 100 -8.25 -6.95 -1.15
N SER A 101 -8.50 -5.86 -0.43
CA SER A 101 -9.72 -5.06 -0.60
C SER A 101 -9.83 -4.49 -2.02
N PHE A 102 -8.71 -4.07 -2.60
CA PHE A 102 -8.65 -3.67 -4.01
C PHE A 102 -9.03 -4.84 -4.92
N TYR A 103 -8.43 -6.03 -4.75
CA TYR A 103 -8.72 -7.19 -5.60
C TYR A 103 -10.18 -7.62 -5.54
N VAL A 104 -10.81 -7.60 -4.37
CA VAL A 104 -12.25 -7.91 -4.22
C VAL A 104 -13.10 -6.94 -5.05
N LYS A 105 -12.92 -5.64 -4.85
CA LYS A 105 -13.67 -4.59 -5.59
C LYS A 105 -13.37 -4.61 -7.09
N PHE A 106 -12.12 -4.89 -7.45
CA PHE A 106 -11.69 -5.00 -8.83
C PHE A 106 -12.35 -6.20 -9.51
N ARG A 107 -12.41 -7.36 -8.85
CA ARG A 107 -13.04 -8.57 -9.38
C ARG A 107 -14.52 -8.36 -9.66
N GLU A 108 -15.22 -7.56 -8.86
CA GLU A 108 -16.64 -7.23 -9.10
C GLU A 108 -16.85 -6.50 -10.44
N GLN A 109 -15.88 -5.71 -10.88
CA GLN A 109 -15.94 -4.92 -12.13
C GLN A 109 -15.61 -5.74 -13.38
N LEU A 110 -15.04 -6.94 -13.22
CA LEU A 110 -14.66 -7.79 -14.34
C LEU A 110 -15.86 -8.49 -14.99
N SER A 111 -15.80 -8.62 -16.31
CA SER A 111 -16.67 -9.51 -17.06
C SER A 111 -16.47 -10.98 -16.65
N PHE A 112 -17.41 -11.84 -17.01
CA PHE A 112 -17.30 -13.27 -16.75
C PHE A 112 -16.03 -13.87 -17.40
N GLU A 113 -15.77 -13.54 -18.67
CA GLU A 113 -14.56 -14.00 -19.38
C GLU A 113 -13.27 -13.51 -18.73
N GLN A 114 -13.23 -12.23 -18.31
CA GLN A 114 -12.07 -11.67 -17.62
C GLN A 114 -11.81 -12.36 -16.28
N LYS A 115 -12.86 -12.70 -15.52
CA LYS A 115 -12.74 -13.46 -14.28
C LYS A 115 -12.10 -14.83 -14.52
N GLN A 116 -12.52 -15.55 -15.57
CA GLN A 116 -11.96 -16.86 -15.91
C GLN A 116 -10.46 -16.76 -16.28
N VAL A 117 -10.07 -15.72 -17.03
CA VAL A 117 -8.66 -15.51 -17.40
C VAL A 117 -7.82 -15.16 -16.18
N VAL A 118 -8.33 -14.33 -15.26
CA VAL A 118 -7.65 -14.02 -13.99
C VAL A 118 -7.49 -15.29 -13.13
N ASP A 119 -8.54 -16.09 -12.97
CA ASP A 119 -8.51 -17.32 -12.16
C ASP A 119 -7.50 -18.35 -12.75
N ALA A 120 -7.43 -18.46 -14.09
CA ALA A 120 -6.42 -19.29 -14.77
C ALA A 120 -4.99 -18.77 -14.62
N TYR A 121 -4.78 -17.44 -14.72
CA TYR A 121 -3.48 -16.82 -14.48
C TYR A 121 -2.99 -17.08 -13.06
N LEU A 122 -3.85 -16.90 -12.05
CA LEU A 122 -3.50 -17.12 -10.66
C LEU A 122 -3.15 -18.58 -10.39
N THR A 123 -3.90 -19.53 -10.96
CA THR A 123 -3.63 -20.97 -10.81
C THR A 123 -2.28 -21.40 -11.41
N THR A 124 -1.85 -20.75 -12.49
CA THR A 124 -0.61 -21.10 -13.21
C THR A 124 0.64 -20.40 -12.64
N HIS A 125 0.47 -19.27 -11.96
CA HIS A 125 1.58 -18.44 -11.46
C HIS A 125 1.71 -18.43 -9.92
N HIS A 126 0.81 -19.10 -9.20
CA HIS A 126 0.90 -19.35 -7.75
C HIS A 126 1.16 -20.84 -7.41
N ALA A 127 1.68 -21.63 -8.36
CA ALA A 127 2.14 -23.01 -8.15
C ALA A 127 3.63 -23.08 -7.76
#